data_AF-A0A8H7ZG55-F1
#
_entry.id   AF-A0A8H7ZG55-F1
#
_cell.length_a   1.000
_cell.length_b   1.000
_cell.length_c   1.000
_cell.angle_alpha   90.00
_cell.angle_beta   90.00
_cell.angle_gamma   90.00
#
_symmetry.space_group_name_H-M   'P 1'
#
loop_
_entity.id
_entity.type
_entity.pdbx_description
1 polymer ?
#
loop_
_entity_poly.entity_id
_entity_poly.type
_entity_poly.pdbx_seq_one_letter_code
_entity_poly.pdbx_strand_id
1 'polypeptide(L)'
;MSNSTPATDPIEAAASTATTAKPCLGQLLKLVKVSDSKSSRIKSLICDNCKVQQCDDTDAAAAAAPFNVDYLYEEYLVLIKKETEMKLQIQQLNISTHNEEEEKEEDKEENDDSAANEEAKQNYSNMMEMLVRKDILNNHLSLLRTIISNGIPSTSSYDRRKLRDVAQVDVVEYDAKYRDLFDKRVHLELKIQKLNWR
;
A
#
# COMPACT_ATOMS: atom_id res chain seq x y z
N MET A 1 -22.50 -44.77 49.90
CA MET A 1 -22.96 -44.57 48.50
C MET A 1 -23.72 -43.25 48.49
N SER A 2 -23.03 -42.15 48.16
CA SER A 2 -23.03 -41.52 46.81
C SER A 2 -24.29 -40.65 46.64
N ASN A 3 -24.27 -39.40 46.18
CA ASN A 3 -23.20 -38.52 45.71
C ASN A 3 -23.75 -37.08 45.72
N SER A 4 -22.89 -36.10 46.00
CA SER A 4 -23.16 -34.68 45.79
C SER A 4 -23.15 -34.32 44.31
N THR A 5 -23.98 -33.38 43.88
CA THR A 5 -23.70 -32.56 42.69
C THR A 5 -24.40 -31.20 42.84
N PRO A 6 -23.67 -30.07 42.79
CA PRO A 6 -24.27 -28.75 42.69
C PRO A 6 -24.65 -28.50 41.22
N ALA A 7 -25.83 -27.90 41.00
CA ALA A 7 -26.27 -27.48 39.68
C ALA A 7 -25.37 -26.34 39.18
N THR A 8 -24.62 -26.65 38.11
CA THR A 8 -23.77 -25.72 37.37
C THR A 8 -24.63 -24.76 36.55
N ASP A 9 -24.38 -23.46 36.68
CA ASP A 9 -24.92 -22.41 35.82
C ASP A 9 -24.57 -22.69 34.34
N PRO A 10 -25.50 -22.51 33.39
CA PRO A 10 -25.14 -22.43 31.98
C PRO A 10 -24.67 -21.01 31.69
N ILE A 11 -23.41 -20.71 32.03
CA ILE A 11 -22.61 -19.78 31.23
C ILE A 11 -22.21 -20.58 29.98
N GLU A 12 -23.17 -20.76 29.09
CA GLU A 12 -22.90 -21.32 27.77
C GLU A 12 -22.20 -20.22 26.98
N ALA A 13 -20.88 -20.41 26.89
CA ALA A 13 -19.99 -19.61 26.10
C ALA A 13 -20.56 -19.44 24.69
N ALA A 14 -21.02 -18.22 24.39
CA ALA A 14 -21.06 -17.71 23.04
C ALA A 14 -19.61 -17.55 22.54
N ALA A 15 -18.93 -18.68 22.33
CA ALA A 15 -17.76 -18.75 21.48
C ALA A 15 -18.26 -18.47 20.07
N SER A 16 -18.29 -17.18 19.73
CA SER A 16 -18.45 -16.69 18.38
C SER A 16 -17.46 -17.45 17.50
N THR A 17 -17.97 -18.42 16.76
CA THR A 17 -17.26 -19.10 15.69
C THR A 17 -17.10 -18.11 14.54
N ALA A 18 -16.21 -17.13 14.73
CA ALA A 18 -15.65 -16.39 13.64
C ALA A 18 -14.85 -17.40 12.81
N THR A 19 -15.47 -17.92 11.76
CA THR A 19 -14.76 -18.64 10.71
C THR A 19 -13.65 -17.71 10.23
N THR A 20 -12.41 -17.98 10.65
CA THR A 20 -11.23 -17.21 10.24
C THR A 20 -10.96 -17.52 8.78
N ALA A 21 -11.74 -16.92 7.90
CA ALA A 21 -11.48 -16.89 6.48
C ALA A 21 -10.07 -16.31 6.29
N LYS A 22 -9.28 -16.95 5.41
CA LYS A 22 -7.96 -16.44 5.03
C LYS A 22 -8.14 -14.99 4.55
N PRO A 23 -7.36 -14.02 5.07
CA PRO A 23 -7.54 -12.63 4.70
C PRO A 23 -7.31 -12.43 3.20
N CYS A 24 -8.17 -11.66 2.55
CA CYS A 24 -7.97 -11.29 1.15
C CYS A 24 -6.76 -10.34 1.00
N LEU A 25 -6.29 -10.15 -0.23
CA LEU A 25 -5.09 -9.35 -0.51
C LEU A 25 -5.22 -7.90 0.03
N GLY A 26 -6.38 -7.29 -0.09
CA GLY A 26 -6.69 -5.96 0.43
C GLY A 26 -6.64 -5.90 1.95
N GLN A 27 -7.11 -6.94 2.64
CA GLN A 27 -6.98 -7.06 4.09
C GLN A 27 -5.52 -7.21 4.51
N LEU A 28 -4.72 -8.03 3.81
CA LEU A 28 -3.29 -8.16 4.06
C LEU A 28 -2.55 -6.83 3.87
N LEU A 29 -2.81 -6.12 2.78
CA LEU A 29 -2.24 -4.79 2.53
C LEU A 29 -2.57 -3.79 3.65
N LYS A 30 -3.81 -3.82 4.15
CA LYS A 30 -4.23 -3.00 5.29
C LYS A 30 -3.51 -3.40 6.58
N LEU A 31 -3.42 -4.70 6.86
CA LEU A 31 -2.76 -5.22 8.06
C LEU A 31 -1.27 -4.87 8.10
N VAL A 32 -0.58 -4.94 6.95
CA VAL A 32 0.80 -4.48 6.82
C VAL A 32 0.92 -3.01 7.16
N LYS A 33 0.10 -2.12 6.57
CA LYS A 33 0.15 -0.68 6.88
C LYS A 33 -0.10 -0.36 8.35
N VAL A 34 -1.07 -1.05 8.96
CA VAL A 34 -1.36 -0.87 10.39
C VAL A 34 -0.20 -1.38 11.24
N SER A 35 0.40 -2.50 10.88
CA SER A 35 1.56 -3.03 11.59
C SER A 35 2.77 -2.11 11.46
N ASP A 36 3.11 -1.64 10.25
CA ASP A 36 4.22 -0.73 10.00
C ASP A 36 4.07 0.56 10.86
N SER A 37 2.84 1.06 11.01
CA SER A 37 2.55 2.21 11.88
C SER A 37 2.76 1.90 13.37
N LYS A 38 2.32 0.72 13.83
CA LYS A 38 2.52 0.27 15.21
C LYS A 38 3.99 0.03 15.54
N SER A 39 4.71 -0.69 14.68
CA SER A 39 6.15 -0.97 14.87
C SER A 39 6.96 0.33 14.85
N SER A 40 6.62 1.29 13.98
CA SER A 40 7.21 2.64 14.00
C SER A 40 6.95 3.37 15.31
N ARG A 41 5.74 3.28 15.87
CA ARG A 41 5.40 3.91 17.15
C ARG A 41 6.17 3.27 18.32
N ILE A 42 6.24 1.95 18.36
CA ILE A 42 7.01 1.21 19.38
C ILE A 42 8.50 1.57 19.28
N LYS A 43 9.05 1.64 18.07
CA LYS A 43 10.43 2.08 17.85
C LYS A 43 10.69 3.47 18.42
N SER A 44 9.78 4.44 18.19
CA SER A 44 9.88 5.76 18.81
C SER A 44 9.85 5.68 20.33
N LEU A 45 8.92 4.92 20.92
CA LEU A 45 8.84 4.74 22.37
C LEU A 45 10.12 4.15 22.96
N ILE A 46 10.71 3.16 22.29
CA ILE A 46 12.01 2.60 22.68
C ILE A 46 13.06 3.71 22.71
N CYS A 47 13.23 4.46 21.60
CA CYS A 47 14.21 5.53 21.52
C CYS A 47 14.03 6.59 22.62
N ASP A 48 12.79 6.96 22.93
CA ASP A 48 12.46 7.96 23.95
C ASP A 48 12.73 7.46 25.38
N ASN A 49 12.66 6.13 25.62
CA ASN A 49 12.79 5.53 26.95
C ASN A 49 14.16 4.87 27.21
N CYS A 50 15.09 4.92 26.24
CA CYS A 50 16.45 4.36 26.41
C CYS A 50 17.30 5.09 27.46
N LYS A 51 16.89 6.28 27.92
CA LYS A 51 17.61 7.08 28.92
C LYS A 51 16.62 7.66 29.92
N VAL A 52 16.96 7.57 31.20
CA VAL A 52 16.23 8.24 32.29
C VAL A 52 17.13 9.28 32.96
N GLN A 53 16.53 10.35 33.46
CA GLN A 53 17.27 11.33 34.26
C GLN A 53 17.55 10.73 35.64
N GLN A 54 18.81 10.75 36.05
CA GLN A 54 19.20 10.38 37.40
C GLN A 54 18.91 11.58 38.31
N CYS A 55 17.99 11.43 39.27
CA CYS A 55 17.79 12.42 40.33
C CYS A 55 18.70 12.09 41.51
N ASP A 56 19.34 13.12 42.07
CA ASP A 56 20.32 12.98 43.16
C ASP A 56 19.67 12.70 44.53
N ASP A 57 18.37 12.89 44.67
CA ASP A 57 17.65 12.66 45.93
C ASP A 57 16.96 11.29 45.95
N THR A 58 17.52 10.41 46.77
CA THR A 58 16.95 9.13 47.17
C THR A 58 15.69 9.36 48.01
N ASP A 59 14.53 9.33 47.39
CA ASP A 59 13.32 8.75 47.95
C ASP A 59 12.37 8.33 46.81
N ALA A 60 11.95 7.08 46.88
CA ALA A 60 11.33 6.30 45.82
C ALA A 60 10.05 6.95 45.23
N ALA A 61 10.11 7.39 43.97
CA ALA A 61 9.01 7.38 42.98
C ALA A 61 9.30 8.19 41.69
N ALA A 62 10.28 9.10 41.70
CA ALA A 62 10.56 9.95 40.54
C ALA A 62 11.53 9.27 39.57
N ALA A 63 11.06 8.99 38.35
CA ALA A 63 11.78 8.42 37.20
C ALA A 63 11.89 6.89 37.10
N ALA A 64 10.86 6.14 37.50
CA ALA A 64 10.61 4.88 36.79
C ALA A 64 10.28 5.22 35.33
N ALA A 65 11.07 4.73 34.37
CA ALA A 65 10.76 4.92 32.95
C ALA A 65 9.29 4.51 32.71
N PRO A 66 8.47 5.34 32.04
CA PRO A 66 7.05 5.04 31.87
C PRO A 66 6.81 3.74 31.08
N PHE A 67 7.81 3.26 30.36
CA PHE A 67 7.80 1.97 29.69
C PHE A 67 9.10 1.20 29.93
N ASN A 68 8.99 -0.12 30.01
CA ASN A 68 10.15 -0.99 30.00
C ASN A 68 10.59 -1.26 28.54
N VAL A 69 11.82 -0.89 28.23
CA VAL A 69 12.39 -0.95 26.87
C VAL A 69 12.54 -2.38 26.37
N ASP A 70 12.89 -3.34 27.22
CA ASP A 70 13.08 -4.74 26.82
C ASP A 70 11.76 -5.36 26.35
N TYR A 71 10.66 -5.13 27.08
CA TYR A 71 9.33 -5.59 26.67
C TYR A 71 8.87 -4.93 25.35
N LEU A 72 9.12 -3.62 25.19
CA LEU A 72 8.80 -2.93 23.95
C LEU A 72 9.62 -3.49 22.77
N TYR A 73 10.89 -3.84 22.99
CA TYR A 73 11.74 -4.42 21.96
C TYR A 73 11.27 -5.81 21.53
N GLU A 74 10.86 -6.66 22.46
CA GLU A 74 10.26 -7.97 22.14
C GLU A 74 8.95 -7.82 21.34
N GLU A 75 8.08 -6.88 21.74
CA GLU A 75 6.83 -6.61 21.00
C GLU A 75 7.14 -6.10 19.58
N TYR A 76 8.14 -5.22 19.43
CA TYR A 76 8.62 -4.76 18.14
C TYR A 76 9.10 -5.93 17.26
N LEU A 77 9.91 -6.86 17.79
CA LEU A 77 10.39 -8.03 17.04
C LEU A 77 9.24 -8.92 16.56
N VAL A 78 8.22 -9.14 17.40
CA VAL A 78 7.03 -9.91 17.01
C VAL A 78 6.29 -9.24 15.85
N LEU A 79 6.15 -7.91 15.87
CA LEU A 79 5.52 -7.16 14.78
C LEU A 79 6.32 -7.26 13.48
N ILE A 80 7.64 -7.07 13.54
CA ILE A 80 8.51 -7.17 12.35
C ILE A 80 8.44 -8.57 11.71
N LYS A 81 8.40 -9.62 12.53
CA LYS A 81 8.25 -10.99 12.01
C LYS A 81 6.91 -11.18 11.30
N LYS A 82 5.81 -10.71 11.90
CA LYS A 82 4.47 -10.77 11.30
C LYS A 82 4.37 -9.93 10.02
N GLU A 83 4.97 -8.75 9.99
CA GLU A 83 5.04 -7.91 8.78
C GLU A 83 5.76 -8.61 7.65
N THR A 84 6.88 -9.25 7.94
CA THR A 84 7.66 -10.00 6.95
C THR A 84 6.85 -11.15 6.37
N GLU A 85 6.15 -11.90 7.22
CA GLU A 85 5.26 -12.98 6.81
C GLU A 85 4.11 -12.48 5.92
N MET A 86 3.44 -11.39 6.32
CA MET A 86 2.36 -10.79 5.51
C MET A 86 2.87 -10.25 4.17
N LYS A 87 4.05 -9.61 4.15
CA LYS A 87 4.69 -9.12 2.91
C LYS A 87 5.01 -10.27 1.96
N LEU A 88 5.48 -11.42 2.47
CA LEU A 88 5.70 -12.61 1.68
C LEU A 88 4.39 -13.17 1.10
N GLN A 89 3.33 -13.26 1.91
CA GLN A 89 2.01 -13.71 1.45
C GLN A 89 1.45 -12.79 0.35
N ILE A 90 1.61 -11.48 0.49
CA ILE A 90 1.22 -10.49 -0.53
C ILE A 90 1.98 -10.72 -1.83
N GLN A 91 3.31 -10.91 -1.77
CA GLN A 91 4.12 -11.17 -2.96
C GLN A 91 3.67 -12.46 -3.67
N GLN A 92 3.42 -13.53 -2.91
CA GLN A 92 2.90 -14.78 -3.46
C GLN A 92 1.55 -14.57 -4.14
N LEU A 93 0.60 -13.88 -3.50
CA LEU A 93 -0.71 -13.59 -4.09
C LEU A 93 -0.60 -12.75 -5.36
N ASN A 94 0.26 -11.73 -5.39
CA ASN A 94 0.47 -10.88 -6.57
C ASN A 94 1.04 -11.65 -7.77
N ILE A 95 1.83 -12.69 -7.52
CA ILE A 95 2.38 -13.58 -8.56
C ILE A 95 1.33 -14.61 -8.97
N SER A 96 0.58 -15.18 -8.01
CA SER A 96 -0.33 -16.31 -8.21
C SER A 96 -1.73 -15.96 -8.71
N THR A 97 -2.12 -14.68 -8.81
CA THR A 97 -3.44 -14.23 -9.34
C THR A 97 -3.78 -14.63 -10.79
N HIS A 98 -3.15 -15.66 -11.35
CA HIS A 98 -3.25 -16.04 -12.76
C HIS A 98 -4.08 -17.30 -13.05
N ASN A 99 -4.58 -18.04 -12.05
CA ASN A 99 -5.08 -19.40 -12.31
C ASN A 99 -6.61 -19.60 -12.29
N GLU A 100 -7.43 -18.58 -12.06
CA GLU A 100 -8.89 -18.79 -11.89
C GLU A 100 -9.77 -18.20 -13.01
N GLU A 101 -9.22 -17.40 -13.94
CA GLU A 101 -10.02 -16.72 -14.97
C GLU A 101 -9.82 -17.24 -16.41
N GLU A 102 -8.93 -18.22 -16.66
CA GLU A 102 -8.71 -18.76 -18.03
C GLU A 102 -9.65 -19.93 -18.43
N GLU A 103 -10.51 -20.47 -17.56
CA GLU A 103 -11.35 -21.64 -17.89
C GLU A 103 -12.79 -21.32 -18.37
N LYS A 104 -13.15 -20.07 -18.72
CA LYS A 104 -14.56 -19.73 -19.04
C LYS A 104 -14.85 -18.89 -20.28
N GLU A 105 -13.96 -18.84 -21.27
CA GLU A 105 -14.33 -18.34 -22.60
C GLU A 105 -13.73 -19.21 -23.71
N GLU A 106 -14.25 -20.45 -23.84
CA GLU A 106 -14.31 -21.13 -25.13
C GLU A 106 -15.75 -21.01 -25.67
N ASP A 107 -15.85 -20.77 -26.97
CA ASP A 107 -17.04 -20.70 -27.83
C ASP A 107 -17.83 -19.38 -27.92
N LYS A 108 -17.43 -18.51 -28.87
CA LYS A 108 -18.30 -18.15 -30.02
C LYS A 108 -17.58 -17.42 -31.15
N GLU A 109 -18.00 -17.81 -32.35
CA GLU A 109 -17.41 -17.63 -33.68
C GLU A 109 -17.40 -16.20 -34.26
N GLU A 110 -16.51 -16.10 -35.25
CA GLU A 110 -16.23 -15.11 -36.29
C GLU A 110 -17.32 -14.11 -36.74
N ASN A 111 -16.84 -12.86 -36.90
CA ASN A 111 -16.83 -12.02 -38.13
C ASN A 111 -17.58 -10.66 -38.05
N ASP A 112 -16.84 -9.56 -38.26
CA ASP A 112 -17.05 -8.51 -39.28
C ASP A 112 -16.34 -7.19 -38.92
N ASP A 113 -15.77 -6.56 -39.94
CA ASP A 113 -14.82 -5.44 -39.92
C ASP A 113 -15.36 -4.16 -39.26
N SER A 114 -14.57 -3.59 -38.35
CA SER A 114 -14.57 -2.15 -38.09
C SER A 114 -13.24 -1.72 -37.48
N ALA A 115 -12.46 -0.97 -38.27
CA ALA A 115 -11.30 -0.21 -37.83
C ALA A 115 -11.73 0.90 -36.84
N ALA A 116 -12.02 0.50 -35.60
CA ALA A 116 -12.21 1.37 -34.45
C ALA A 116 -12.26 0.47 -33.21
N ASN A 117 -11.08 0.11 -32.66
CA ASN A 117 -10.79 0.11 -31.22
C ASN A 117 -9.43 -0.59 -30.96
N GLU A 118 -8.32 0.07 -31.31
CA GLU A 118 -6.97 -0.35 -30.85
C GLU A 118 -6.72 -0.02 -29.36
N GLU A 119 -7.74 0.27 -28.55
CA GLU A 119 -7.69 -0.04 -27.12
C GLU A 119 -7.93 -1.54 -26.93
N ALA A 120 -7.04 -2.35 -27.53
CA ALA A 120 -6.93 -3.76 -27.21
C ALA A 120 -6.91 -3.86 -25.69
N LYS A 121 -7.94 -4.52 -25.12
CA LYS A 121 -8.01 -4.95 -23.72
C LYS A 121 -6.59 -5.27 -23.29
N GLN A 122 -5.96 -4.40 -22.49
CA GLN A 122 -4.66 -4.71 -21.90
C GLN A 122 -4.93 -5.83 -20.91
N ASN A 123 -4.81 -7.05 -21.42
CA ASN A 123 -5.00 -8.28 -20.70
C ASN A 123 -3.70 -8.49 -19.94
N TYR A 124 -3.59 -7.77 -18.82
CA TYR A 124 -2.50 -7.99 -17.88
C TYR A 124 -2.58 -9.42 -17.39
N SER A 125 -1.50 -10.14 -17.60
CA SER A 125 -1.33 -11.56 -17.28
C SER A 125 -1.51 -11.76 -15.77
N ASN A 126 -0.92 -10.92 -14.92
CA ASN A 126 -1.10 -11.02 -13.47
C ASN A 126 -1.05 -9.66 -12.74
N MET A 127 -1.41 -9.67 -11.45
CA MET A 127 -1.36 -8.50 -10.57
C MET A 127 0.04 -7.87 -10.52
N MET A 128 1.11 -8.68 -10.53
CA MET A 128 2.47 -8.16 -10.52
C MET A 128 2.78 -7.30 -11.76
N GLU A 129 2.37 -7.74 -12.95
CA GLU A 129 2.51 -6.96 -14.19
C GLU A 129 1.75 -5.63 -14.12
N MET A 130 0.53 -5.66 -13.56
CA MET A 130 -0.26 -4.44 -13.33
C MET A 130 0.46 -3.47 -12.38
N LEU A 131 1.06 -3.97 -11.31
CA LEU A 131 1.82 -3.15 -10.35
C LEU A 131 3.05 -2.53 -11.03
N VAL A 132 3.83 -3.32 -11.77
CA VAL A 132 4.99 -2.80 -12.53
C VAL A 132 4.56 -1.74 -13.55
N ARG A 133 3.46 -1.97 -14.27
CA ARG A 133 2.95 -0.99 -15.23
C ARG A 133 2.51 0.30 -14.54
N LYS A 134 1.88 0.21 -13.37
CA LYS A 134 1.54 1.39 -12.55
C LYS A 134 2.79 2.19 -12.19
N ASP A 135 3.88 1.52 -11.81
CA ASP A 135 5.15 2.18 -11.47
C ASP A 135 5.77 2.88 -12.69
N ILE A 136 5.75 2.23 -13.85
CA ILE A 136 6.19 2.85 -15.11
C ILE A 136 5.35 4.11 -15.40
N LEU A 137 4.02 4.03 -15.30
CA LEU A 137 3.15 5.18 -15.52
C LEU A 137 3.45 6.33 -14.54
N ASN A 138 3.68 6.04 -13.26
CA ASN A 138 4.05 7.06 -12.28
C ASN A 138 5.38 7.76 -12.65
N ASN A 139 6.38 6.99 -13.12
CA ASN A 139 7.66 7.55 -13.56
C ASN A 139 7.49 8.45 -14.79
N HIS A 140 6.70 8.02 -15.77
CA HIS A 140 6.38 8.83 -16.95
C HIS A 140 5.65 10.12 -16.56
N LEU A 141 4.64 10.05 -15.69
CA LEU A 141 3.92 11.21 -15.20
C LEU A 141 4.83 12.19 -14.46
N SER A 142 5.76 11.68 -13.65
CA SER A 142 6.76 12.51 -12.96
C SER A 142 7.69 13.23 -13.94
N LEU A 143 8.16 12.53 -14.98
CA LEU A 143 8.98 13.13 -16.02
C LEU A 143 8.21 14.20 -16.82
N LEU A 144 7.00 13.90 -17.27
CA LEU A 144 6.15 14.84 -18.01
C LEU A 144 5.86 16.09 -17.18
N ARG A 145 5.55 15.94 -15.89
CA ARG A 145 5.35 17.08 -14.97
C ARG A 145 6.60 17.97 -14.87
N THR A 146 7.79 17.35 -14.87
CA THR A 146 9.07 18.07 -14.84
C THR A 146 9.29 18.84 -16.15
N ILE A 147 9.02 18.21 -17.29
CA ILE A 147 9.13 18.85 -18.61
C ILE A 147 8.18 20.05 -18.70
N ILE A 148 6.90 19.88 -18.30
CA ILE A 148 5.90 20.96 -18.29
C ILE A 148 6.36 22.10 -17.40
N SER A 149 6.80 21.79 -16.17
CA SER A 149 7.26 22.80 -15.21
C SER A 149 8.48 23.59 -15.72
N ASN A 150 9.44 22.91 -16.34
CA ASN A 150 10.66 23.55 -16.85
C ASN A 150 10.46 24.21 -18.21
N GLY A 151 9.44 23.80 -18.96
CA GLY A 151 9.09 24.36 -20.26
C GLY A 151 8.41 25.73 -20.18
N ILE A 152 7.90 26.13 -19.01
CA ILE A 152 7.31 27.45 -18.81
C ILE A 152 8.43 28.47 -18.59
N PRO A 153 8.65 29.45 -19.48
CA PRO A 153 9.72 30.41 -19.34
C PRO A 153 9.57 31.27 -18.07
N SER A 154 10.69 31.59 -17.43
CA SER A 154 10.70 32.48 -16.28
C SER A 154 10.24 33.88 -16.67
N THR A 155 9.26 34.42 -15.94
CA THR A 155 8.74 35.78 -16.15
C THR A 155 9.60 36.87 -15.49
N SER A 156 10.73 36.51 -14.85
CA SER A 156 11.50 37.44 -14.00
C SER A 156 12.41 38.44 -14.72
N SER A 157 12.46 38.44 -16.06
CA SER A 157 13.34 39.31 -16.84
C SER A 157 12.69 40.66 -17.21
N TYR A 158 12.57 41.56 -16.23
CA TYR A 158 12.25 42.98 -16.47
C TYR A 158 13.40 43.76 -17.15
N ASP A 159 14.60 43.17 -17.22
CA ASP A 159 15.78 43.78 -17.84
C ASP A 159 15.88 43.43 -19.32
N ARG A 160 15.72 44.44 -20.19
CA ARG A 160 15.82 44.32 -21.66
C ARG A 160 17.21 43.89 -22.16
N ARG A 161 18.24 43.88 -21.29
CA ARG A 161 19.60 43.43 -21.63
C ARG A 161 19.83 41.94 -21.39
N LYS A 162 18.95 41.24 -20.69
CA LYS A 162 19.07 39.80 -20.44
C LYS A 162 18.45 39.01 -21.59
N LEU A 163 19.14 37.92 -21.98
CA LEU A 163 18.58 36.95 -22.93
C LEU A 163 17.31 36.34 -22.32
N ARG A 164 16.26 36.18 -23.14
CA ARG A 164 15.00 35.61 -22.70
C ARG A 164 15.08 34.09 -22.76
N ASP A 165 14.51 33.44 -21.76
CA ASP A 165 14.23 32.01 -21.82
C ASP A 165 13.11 31.78 -22.84
N VAL A 166 13.31 30.81 -23.74
CA VAL A 166 12.31 30.38 -24.72
C VAL A 166 12.12 28.88 -24.56
N ALA A 167 10.87 28.45 -24.49
CA ALA A 167 10.54 27.04 -24.42
C ALA A 167 11.01 26.33 -25.71
N GLN A 168 11.75 25.23 -25.55
CA GLN A 168 12.14 24.36 -26.68
C GLN A 168 11.09 23.29 -26.98
N VAL A 169 10.06 23.18 -26.13
CA VAL A 169 9.03 22.14 -26.18
C VAL A 169 7.65 22.77 -26.20
N ASP A 170 6.69 22.08 -26.82
CA ASP A 170 5.28 22.46 -26.74
C ASP A 170 4.69 21.98 -25.41
N VAL A 171 4.62 22.89 -24.44
CA VAL A 171 4.07 22.59 -23.11
C VAL A 171 2.62 22.09 -23.18
N VAL A 172 1.82 22.55 -24.15
CA VAL A 172 0.42 22.14 -24.31
C VAL A 172 0.34 20.69 -24.77
N GLU A 173 1.20 20.28 -25.71
CA GLU A 173 1.27 18.90 -26.17
C GLU A 173 1.71 17.95 -25.04
N TYR A 174 2.70 18.35 -24.24
CA TYR A 174 3.16 17.57 -23.09
C TYR A 174 2.10 17.48 -21.98
N ASP A 175 1.31 18.53 -21.76
CA ASP A 175 0.16 18.51 -20.83
C ASP A 175 -0.93 17.54 -21.32
N ALA A 176 -1.23 17.52 -22.62
CA ALA A 176 -2.18 16.56 -23.19
C ALA A 176 -1.72 15.10 -22.97
N LYS A 177 -0.43 14.81 -23.23
CA LYS A 177 0.17 13.50 -22.95
C LYS A 177 0.13 13.14 -21.47
N TYR A 178 0.35 14.12 -20.59
CA TYR A 178 0.25 13.92 -19.14
C TYR A 178 -1.15 13.49 -18.73
N ARG A 179 -2.19 14.16 -19.23
CA ARG A 179 -3.60 13.85 -18.92
C ARG A 179 -3.99 12.45 -19.39
N ASP A 180 -3.64 12.08 -20.62
CA ASP A 180 -3.91 10.73 -21.15
C ASP A 180 -3.26 9.62 -20.31
N LEU A 181 -1.97 9.78 -19.97
CA LEU A 181 -1.29 8.80 -19.10
C LEU A 181 -1.85 8.80 -17.67
N PHE A 182 -2.33 9.93 -17.18
CA PHE A 182 -2.94 10.04 -15.85
C PHE A 182 -4.24 9.23 -15.80
N ASP A 183 -5.10 9.36 -16.80
CA ASP A 183 -6.35 8.62 -16.90
C ASP A 183 -6.09 7.11 -16.99
N LYS A 184 -5.11 6.69 -17.81
CA LYS A 184 -4.65 5.29 -17.88
C LYS A 184 -4.17 4.76 -16.52
N ARG A 185 -3.42 5.58 -15.78
CA ARG A 185 -2.91 5.24 -14.44
C ARG A 185 -4.04 5.12 -13.41
N VAL A 186 -5.04 6.00 -13.46
CA VAL A 186 -6.23 5.94 -12.59
C VAL A 186 -7.04 4.69 -12.88
N HIS A 187 -7.30 4.38 -14.16
CA HIS A 187 -8.04 3.18 -14.55
C HIS A 187 -7.33 1.90 -14.07
N LEU A 188 -6.01 1.81 -14.27
CA LEU A 188 -5.20 0.70 -13.80
C LEU A 188 -5.24 0.55 -12.27
N GLU A 189 -5.17 1.66 -11.54
CA GLU A 189 -5.27 1.66 -10.07
C GLU A 189 -6.63 1.16 -9.59
N LEU A 190 -7.73 1.55 -10.24
CA LEU A 190 -9.06 1.04 -9.90
C LEU A 190 -9.18 -0.47 -10.17
N LYS A 191 -8.62 -0.97 -11.28
CA LYS A 191 -8.58 -2.40 -11.59
C LYS A 191 -7.79 -3.19 -10.53
N ILE A 192 -6.62 -2.70 -10.14
CA ILE A 192 -5.81 -3.28 -9.05
C ILE A 192 -6.59 -3.29 -7.74
N GLN A 193 -7.22 -2.17 -7.36
CA GLN A 193 -8.00 -2.10 -6.12
C GLN A 193 -9.16 -3.10 -6.14
N LYS A 194 -9.89 -3.21 -7.24
CA LYS A 194 -10.96 -4.19 -7.38
C LYS A 194 -10.46 -5.63 -7.16
N LEU A 195 -9.33 -5.99 -7.76
CA LEU A 195 -8.72 -7.30 -7.59
C LEU A 195 -8.23 -7.55 -6.16
N ASN A 196 -7.69 -6.53 -5.48
CA ASN A 196 -7.25 -6.66 -4.09
C ASN A 196 -8.40 -7.01 -3.13
N TRP A 197 -9.63 -6.60 -3.43
CA TRP A 197 -10.79 -6.79 -2.54
C TRP A 197 -11.69 -7.99 -2.91
N ARG A 198 -11.29 -8.79 -3.89
CA ARG A 198 -11.89 -10.11 -4.13
C ARG A 198 -11.43 -11.08 -3.05
#